data_AF-A0A7S2VWL1-F1
#
_entry.id   AF-A0A7S2VWL1-F1
#
_cell.length_a   1.000
_cell.length_b   1.000
_cell.length_c   1.000
_cell.angle_alpha   90.00
_cell.angle_beta   90.00
_cell.angle_gamma   90.00
#
_symmetry.space_group_name_H-M   'P 1'
#
loop_
_entity.id
_entity.type
_entity.pdbx_description
1 polymer ?
#
loop_
_entity_poly.entity_id
_entity_poly.type
_entity_poly.pdbx_seq_one_letter_code
_entity_poly.pdbx_strand_id
1 'polypeptide(L)'
;ECDMFASQLLLALFVASVLVLALYVRSIAISRLKMLQIKILSTFFQIAELTTMINVQWPQWVYFSLPFQLPVADSQCLASASGTSWSFSYTFYSYIYVPLMVFIPLYIFTRLAENKSPKKMKAANLLTFLLTLWYSPVLKIASVILHCGDFEGRKVLTADPTIACTGDSFWLMRAHSAVLVLLVGLGFPLYTYLSVRRLKILGKLDAT
;
A
#
# COMPACT_ATOMS: atom_id res chain seq x y z
N GLU A 1 -24.79 3.18 9.97
CA GLU A 1 -24.59 4.62 10.25
C GLU A 1 -23.11 4.86 10.47
N CYS A 2 -22.60 6.02 10.05
CA CYS A 2 -21.17 6.38 10.12
C CYS A 2 -20.84 6.85 11.55
N ASP A 3 -19.96 6.14 12.27
CA ASP A 3 -19.50 6.51 13.61
C ASP A 3 -18.24 7.37 13.52
N MET A 4 -18.46 8.68 13.62
CA MET A 4 -17.42 9.69 13.51
C MET A 4 -16.29 9.55 14.54
N PHE A 5 -16.63 9.15 15.76
CA PHE A 5 -15.64 9.02 16.82
C PHE A 5 -14.74 7.82 16.54
N ALA A 6 -15.33 6.68 16.15
CA ALA A 6 -14.59 5.48 15.79
C ALA A 6 -13.65 5.73 14.59
N SER A 7 -14.13 6.39 13.52
CA SER A 7 -13.31 6.66 12.34
C SER A 7 -12.15 7.63 12.63
N GLN A 8 -12.37 8.69 13.43
CA GLN A 8 -11.29 9.62 13.84
C GLN A 8 -10.24 8.93 14.70
N LEU A 9 -10.67 8.10 15.65
CA LEU A 9 -9.78 7.33 16.51
C LEU A 9 -8.93 6.35 15.70
N LEU A 10 -9.54 5.64 14.75
CA LEU A 10 -8.84 4.73 13.84
C LEU A 10 -7.79 5.46 12.98
N LEU A 11 -8.14 6.62 12.42
CA LEU A 11 -7.20 7.42 11.63
C LEU A 11 -6.02 7.92 12.48
N ALA A 12 -6.29 8.43 13.70
CA ALA A 12 -5.26 8.90 14.60
C ALA A 12 -4.31 7.77 15.02
N LEU A 13 -4.85 6.61 15.38
CA LEU A 13 -4.07 5.41 15.71
C LEU A 13 -3.24 4.92 14.52
N PHE A 14 -3.80 4.96 13.31
CA PHE A 14 -3.07 4.61 12.09
C PHE A 14 -1.88 5.55 11.86
N VAL A 15 -2.09 6.88 11.86
CA VAL A 15 -1.01 7.87 11.67
C VAL A 15 0.05 7.73 12.75
N ALA A 16 -0.35 7.56 14.02
CA ALA A 16 0.57 7.32 15.12
C ALA A 16 1.38 6.04 14.91
N SER A 17 0.74 4.94 14.50
CA SER A 17 1.42 3.67 14.24
C SER A 17 2.43 3.78 13.09
N VAL A 18 2.10 4.49 12.02
CA VAL A 18 3.00 4.74 10.88
C VAL A 18 4.20 5.59 11.31
N LEU A 19 3.98 6.64 12.10
CA LEU A 19 5.05 7.49 12.64
C LEU A 19 5.98 6.69 13.57
N VAL A 20 5.42 5.94 14.51
CA VAL A 20 6.19 5.08 15.42
C VAL A 20 6.99 4.05 14.63
N LEU A 21 6.38 3.39 13.64
CA LEU A 21 7.05 2.42 12.79
C LEU A 21 8.17 3.06 11.96
N ALA A 22 7.95 4.24 11.39
CA ALA A 22 8.96 4.96 10.62
C ALA A 22 10.16 5.38 11.49
N LEU A 23 9.90 5.87 12.71
CA LEU A 23 10.95 6.22 13.68
C LEU A 23 11.70 4.97 14.16
N TYR A 24 10.99 3.88 14.41
CA TYR A 24 11.55 2.59 14.80
C TYR A 24 12.46 2.02 13.71
N VAL A 25 11.98 1.98 12.45
CA VAL A 25 12.77 1.57 11.29
C VAL A 25 13.99 2.46 11.10
N ARG A 26 13.86 3.79 11.26
CA ARG A 26 15.00 4.71 11.18
C ARG A 26 16.06 4.42 12.24
N SER A 27 15.65 4.13 13.47
CA SER A 27 16.54 3.76 14.58
C SER A 27 17.26 2.44 14.30
N ILE A 28 16.56 1.49 13.68
CA ILE A 28 17.00 0.10 13.55
C ILE A 28 17.66 -0.22 12.22
N ALA A 29 17.55 0.67 11.22
CA ALA A 29 18.12 0.51 9.88
C ALA A 29 19.64 0.25 9.85
N ILE A 30 20.34 0.41 10.97
CA ILE A 30 21.76 0.11 11.16
C ILE A 30 22.02 -1.39 11.35
N SER A 31 21.09 -2.14 11.96
CA SER A 31 21.26 -3.58 12.23
C SER A 31 20.57 -4.44 11.16
N ARG A 32 21.35 -5.24 10.44
CA ARG A 32 20.82 -6.19 9.43
C ARG A 32 19.82 -7.18 10.01
N LEU A 33 20.09 -7.72 11.21
CA LEU A 33 19.25 -8.73 11.86
C LEU A 33 17.86 -8.18 12.22
N LYS A 34 17.83 -6.98 12.82
CA LYS A 34 16.57 -6.34 13.21
C LYS A 34 15.77 -5.85 12.00
N MET A 35 16.44 -5.42 10.92
CA MET A 35 15.79 -5.14 9.63
C MET A 35 15.17 -6.40 9.01
N LEU A 36 15.79 -7.57 9.17
CA LEU A 36 15.24 -8.83 8.69
C LEU A 36 13.94 -9.20 9.44
N GLN A 37 13.90 -9.02 10.76
CA GLN A 37 12.69 -9.25 11.57
C GLN A 37 11.53 -8.34 11.14
N ILE A 38 11.80 -7.05 10.91
CA ILE A 38 10.80 -6.10 10.42
C ILE A 38 10.29 -6.50 9.03
N LYS A 39 11.16 -6.98 8.15
CA LYS A 39 10.75 -7.48 6.83
C LYS A 39 9.83 -8.69 6.95
N ILE A 40 10.18 -9.68 7.78
CA ILE A 40 9.34 -10.87 8.02
C ILE A 40 7.96 -10.47 8.55
N LEU A 41 7.92 -9.58 9.54
CA LEU A 41 6.67 -9.10 10.13
C LEU A 41 5.82 -8.32 9.11
N SER A 42 6.46 -7.47 8.29
CA SER A 42 5.78 -6.75 7.21
C SER A 42 5.22 -7.70 6.15
N THR A 43 5.99 -8.72 5.76
CA THR A 43 5.53 -9.76 4.82
C THR A 43 4.37 -10.55 5.39
N PHE A 44 4.40 -10.93 6.67
CA PHE A 44 3.29 -11.59 7.35
C PHE A 44 2.01 -10.75 7.26
N PHE A 45 2.09 -9.46 7.61
CA PHE A 45 0.93 -8.58 7.55
C PHE A 45 0.40 -8.37 6.14
N GLN A 46 1.27 -8.27 5.14
CA GLN A 46 0.84 -8.17 3.74
C GLN A 46 0.15 -9.44 3.27
N ILE A 47 0.68 -10.62 3.60
CA ILE A 47 0.03 -11.90 3.27
C ILE A 47 -1.33 -11.99 3.95
N ALA A 48 -1.41 -11.66 5.24
CA ALA A 48 -2.66 -11.64 5.98
C ALA A 48 -3.68 -10.67 5.36
N GLU A 49 -3.26 -9.48 4.93
CA GLU A 49 -4.14 -8.55 4.22
C GLU A 49 -4.60 -9.09 2.86
N LEU A 50 -3.70 -9.69 2.07
CA LEU A 50 -4.05 -10.32 0.79
C LEU A 50 -5.08 -11.45 0.97
N THR A 51 -5.02 -12.21 2.06
CA THR A 51 -6.04 -13.25 2.34
C THR A 51 -7.43 -12.67 2.62
N THR A 52 -7.53 -11.39 3.00
CA THR A 52 -8.83 -10.70 3.11
C THR A 52 -9.43 -10.26 1.79
N MET A 53 -8.68 -10.34 0.67
CA MET A 53 -9.22 -10.11 -0.67
C MET A 53 -9.98 -11.33 -1.22
N ILE A 54 -9.76 -12.51 -0.63
CA ILE A 54 -10.57 -13.69 -0.91
C ILE A 54 -11.85 -13.54 -0.08
N ASN A 55 -13.01 -13.78 -0.70
CA ASN A 55 -14.32 -13.64 -0.06
C ASN A 55 -14.56 -14.72 1.01
N VAL A 56 -13.83 -14.62 2.11
CA VAL A 56 -13.94 -15.44 3.31
C VAL A 56 -14.53 -14.54 4.38
N GLN A 57 -15.61 -14.99 5.03
CA GLN A 57 -16.19 -14.26 6.16
C GLN A 57 -15.23 -14.34 7.35
N TRP A 58 -14.38 -13.31 7.49
CA TRP A 58 -13.51 -13.19 8.65
C TRP A 58 -14.28 -12.62 9.84
N PRO A 59 -14.01 -13.08 11.07
CA PRO A 59 -14.51 -12.44 12.28
C PRO A 59 -14.06 -10.97 12.35
N GLN A 60 -14.96 -10.06 12.76
CA GLN A 60 -14.71 -8.61 12.85
C GLN A 60 -13.41 -8.25 13.60
N TRP A 61 -13.08 -9.01 14.65
CA TRP A 61 -11.89 -8.76 15.46
C TRP A 61 -10.56 -9.03 14.74
N VAL A 62 -10.55 -9.88 13.71
CA VAL A 62 -9.35 -10.17 12.91
C VAL A 62 -8.94 -8.93 12.13
N TYR A 63 -9.90 -8.12 11.67
CA TYR A 63 -9.62 -6.89 10.94
C TYR A 63 -8.89 -5.84 11.80
N PHE A 64 -9.10 -5.81 13.11
CA PHE A 64 -8.33 -4.96 14.03
C PHE A 64 -6.86 -5.37 14.17
N SER A 65 -6.54 -6.62 13.86
CA SER A 65 -5.16 -7.13 13.89
C SER A 65 -4.39 -6.92 12.58
N LEU A 66 -5.06 -6.41 11.53
CA LEU A 66 -4.47 -6.16 10.22
C LEU A 66 -4.01 -4.71 10.11
N PRO A 67 -2.70 -4.43 10.20
CA PRO A 67 -2.18 -3.08 10.39
C PRO A 67 -2.26 -2.16 9.16
N PHE A 68 -2.72 -2.66 8.00
CA PHE A 68 -2.75 -1.92 6.74
C PHE A 68 -4.14 -1.79 6.11
N GLN A 69 -5.18 -2.32 6.77
CA GLN A 69 -6.53 -1.98 6.38
C GLN A 69 -6.86 -0.59 6.90
N LEU A 70 -6.52 0.44 6.12
CA LEU A 70 -7.30 1.67 6.14
C LEU A 70 -8.72 1.26 5.71
N PRO A 71 -9.73 1.36 6.60
CA PRO A 71 -11.08 1.01 6.22
C PRO A 71 -11.50 2.08 5.21
N VAL A 72 -11.59 1.71 3.94
CA VAL A 72 -11.99 2.63 2.85
C VAL A 72 -13.34 3.29 3.19
N ALA A 73 -14.22 2.56 3.88
CA ALA A 73 -15.48 3.06 4.42
C ALA A 73 -15.31 4.17 5.48
N ASP A 74 -14.26 4.13 6.33
CA ASP A 74 -14.03 5.15 7.36
C ASP A 74 -13.50 6.46 6.78
N SER A 75 -12.75 6.42 5.68
CA SER A 75 -12.27 7.63 5.00
C SER A 75 -13.40 8.43 4.34
N GLN A 76 -14.42 7.74 3.80
CA GLN A 76 -15.63 8.37 3.26
C GLN A 76 -16.51 8.94 4.38
N CYS A 77 -16.64 8.21 5.49
CA CYS A 77 -17.34 8.65 6.70
C CYS A 77 -16.74 9.95 7.25
N LEU A 78 -15.40 9.99 7.46
CA LEU A 78 -14.69 11.18 7.93
C LEU A 78 -14.87 12.40 7.04
N ALA A 79 -14.78 12.21 5.73
CA ALA A 79 -14.87 13.30 4.78
C ALA A 79 -16.28 13.87 4.65
N SER A 80 -17.30 12.99 4.65
CA SER A 80 -18.70 13.39 4.65
C SER A 80 -19.03 14.32 5.82
N ALA A 81 -18.39 14.12 6.97
CA ALA A 81 -18.58 14.94 8.16
C ALA A 81 -17.70 16.19 8.23
N SER A 82 -16.55 16.23 7.56
CA SER A 82 -15.75 17.46 7.42
C SER A 82 -16.25 18.39 6.31
N GLY A 83 -17.40 18.09 5.68
CA GLY A 83 -17.97 18.87 4.58
C GLY A 83 -17.13 18.80 3.29
N THR A 84 -16.19 17.86 3.21
CA THR A 84 -15.32 17.65 2.05
C THR A 84 -15.77 16.39 1.33
N SER A 85 -16.03 16.48 0.03
CA SER A 85 -16.44 15.32 -0.77
C SER A 85 -15.26 14.40 -1.10
N TRP A 86 -14.78 13.63 -0.12
CA TRP A 86 -13.80 12.56 -0.37
C TRP A 86 -14.50 11.31 -0.90
N SER A 87 -14.62 11.23 -2.22
CA SER A 87 -15.11 10.04 -2.91
C SER A 87 -14.06 8.92 -2.96
N PHE A 88 -14.49 7.70 -3.30
CA PHE A 88 -13.57 6.58 -3.55
C PHE A 88 -12.51 6.92 -4.60
N SER A 89 -12.81 7.76 -5.60
CA SER A 89 -11.85 8.20 -6.60
C SER A 89 -10.64 8.91 -6.00
N TYR A 90 -10.85 9.81 -5.02
CA TYR A 90 -9.74 10.48 -4.32
C TYR A 90 -8.92 9.50 -3.51
N THR A 91 -9.58 8.55 -2.85
CA THR A 91 -8.89 7.44 -2.15
C THR A 91 -8.00 6.68 -3.14
N PHE A 92 -8.56 6.21 -4.25
CA PHE A 92 -7.83 5.48 -5.29
C PHE A 92 -6.57 6.21 -5.77
N TYR A 93 -6.70 7.49 -6.14
CA TYR A 93 -5.57 8.27 -6.63
C TYR A 93 -4.57 8.64 -5.53
N SER A 94 -5.01 8.84 -4.29
CA SER A 94 -4.10 9.12 -3.18
C SER A 94 -3.18 7.93 -2.87
N TYR A 95 -3.71 6.70 -2.92
CA TYR A 95 -2.90 5.47 -2.78
C TYR A 95 -1.84 5.31 -3.87
N ILE A 96 -2.00 5.96 -5.02
CA ILE A 96 -1.03 5.93 -6.12
C ILE A 96 -0.03 7.07 -5.98
N TYR A 97 -0.52 8.31 -5.96
CA TYR A 97 0.34 9.48 -6.14
C TYR A 97 1.04 9.93 -4.85
N VAL A 98 0.41 9.79 -3.67
CA VAL A 98 1.04 10.22 -2.42
C VAL A 98 2.31 9.40 -2.12
N PRO A 99 2.32 8.06 -2.24
CA PRO A 99 3.55 7.29 -2.09
C PRO A 99 4.60 7.63 -3.15
N LEU A 100 4.20 7.86 -4.40
CA LEU A 100 5.12 8.24 -5.48
C LEU A 100 5.86 9.56 -5.19
N MET A 101 5.20 10.53 -4.56
CA MET A 101 5.83 11.78 -4.10
C MET A 101 6.98 11.56 -3.11
N VAL A 102 6.98 10.43 -2.38
CA VAL A 102 8.06 10.04 -1.46
C VAL A 102 9.07 9.13 -2.15
N PHE A 103 8.61 8.20 -2.99
CA PHE A 103 9.46 7.20 -3.63
C PHE A 103 10.38 7.80 -4.68
N ILE A 104 9.88 8.75 -5.47
CA ILE A 104 10.66 9.39 -6.54
C ILE A 104 11.88 10.14 -5.95
N PRO A 105 11.74 11.03 -4.95
CA PRO A 105 12.90 11.68 -4.33
C PRO A 105 13.86 10.70 -3.67
N LEU A 106 13.35 9.68 -2.95
CA LEU A 106 14.19 8.66 -2.33
C LEU A 106 14.98 7.86 -3.37
N TYR A 107 14.33 7.48 -4.48
CA TYR A 107 14.99 6.77 -5.57
C TYR A 107 16.07 7.64 -6.22
N ILE A 108 15.77 8.89 -6.56
CA ILE A 108 16.76 9.84 -7.11
C ILE A 108 17.94 9.99 -6.14
N PHE A 109 17.68 10.18 -4.85
CA PHE A 109 18.72 10.27 -3.82
C PHE A 109 19.61 9.01 -3.80
N THR A 110 19.03 7.81 -3.86
CA THR A 110 19.82 6.56 -3.89
C THR A 110 20.67 6.41 -5.16
N ARG A 111 20.24 6.98 -6.29
CA ARG A 111 20.98 6.95 -7.56
C ARG A 111 22.13 7.95 -7.58
N LEU A 112 21.91 9.15 -7.02
CA LEU A 112 22.90 10.23 -6.97
C LEU A 112 23.92 10.08 -5.84
N ALA A 113 23.57 9.42 -4.74
CA ALA A 113 24.48 9.25 -3.61
C ALA A 113 25.70 8.37 -3.96
N GLU A 114 26.85 8.72 -3.38
CA GLU A 114 28.12 8.00 -3.54
C GLU A 114 27.99 6.50 -3.24
N ASN A 115 28.69 5.69 -4.03
CA ASN A 115 28.69 4.24 -3.86
C ASN A 115 29.31 3.87 -2.49
N LYS A 116 28.67 2.92 -1.80
CA LYS A 116 29.03 2.45 -0.44
C LYS A 116 28.84 3.48 0.70
N SER A 117 28.19 4.62 0.46
CA SER A 117 27.80 5.54 1.52
C SER A 117 26.79 4.91 2.51
N PRO A 118 26.95 5.07 3.84
CA PRO A 118 25.97 4.60 4.82
C PRO A 118 24.61 5.30 4.66
N LYS A 119 24.59 6.55 4.19
CA LYS A 119 23.35 7.29 3.90
C LYS A 119 22.60 6.67 2.72
N LYS A 120 23.32 6.24 1.67
CA LYS A 120 22.76 5.53 0.52
C LYS A 120 22.13 4.20 0.93
N MET A 121 22.81 3.40 1.76
CA MET A 121 22.26 2.15 2.27
C MET A 121 21.01 2.36 3.11
N LYS A 122 20.99 3.36 4.01
CA LYS A 122 19.81 3.71 4.80
C LYS A 122 18.63 4.11 3.91
N ALA A 123 18.86 4.97 2.92
CA ALA A 123 17.82 5.41 1.99
C ALA A 123 17.29 4.25 1.12
N ALA A 124 18.17 3.37 0.62
CA ALA A 124 17.78 2.20 -0.16
C ALA A 124 16.96 1.19 0.66
N ASN A 125 17.36 0.97 1.92
CA ASN A 125 16.60 0.13 2.86
C ASN A 125 15.22 0.71 3.17
N LEU A 126 15.16 2.03 3.41
CA LEU A 126 13.89 2.73 3.63
C LEU A 126 13.00 2.65 2.40
N LEU A 127 13.53 2.92 1.20
CA LEU A 127 12.79 2.81 -0.05
C LEU A 127 12.25 1.39 -0.28
N THR A 128 13.09 0.38 -0.07
CA THR A 128 12.67 -1.03 -0.21
C THR A 128 11.55 -1.36 0.79
N PHE A 129 11.68 -0.91 2.03
CA PHE A 129 10.66 -1.13 3.06
C PHE A 129 9.34 -0.45 2.70
N LEU A 130 9.38 0.81 2.28
CA LEU A 130 8.19 1.56 1.88
C LEU A 130 7.51 0.98 0.64
N LEU A 131 8.28 0.55 -0.37
CA LEU A 131 7.75 -0.16 -1.54
C LEU A 131 7.06 -1.47 -1.14
N THR A 132 7.64 -2.20 -0.20
CA THR A 132 7.06 -3.44 0.34
C THR A 132 5.74 -3.13 1.06
N LEU A 133 5.71 -2.12 1.91
CA LEU A 133 4.48 -1.67 2.59
C LEU A 133 3.39 -1.21 1.62
N TRP A 134 3.76 -0.58 0.51
CA TRP A 134 2.82 -0.07 -0.48
C TRP A 134 2.22 -1.16 -1.38
N TYR A 135 2.93 -2.27 -1.57
CA TYR A 135 2.56 -3.34 -2.51
C TYR A 135 1.15 -3.91 -2.31
N SER A 136 0.79 -4.29 -1.08
CA SER A 136 -0.53 -4.89 -0.80
C SER A 136 -1.66 -3.86 -0.90
N PRO A 137 -1.60 -2.69 -0.24
CA PRO A 137 -2.68 -1.70 -0.31
C PRO A 137 -2.98 -1.20 -1.73
N VAL A 138 -1.95 -1.00 -2.56
CA VAL A 138 -2.15 -0.51 -3.94
C VAL A 138 -2.80 -1.58 -4.83
N LEU A 139 -2.48 -2.85 -4.63
CA LEU A 139 -3.14 -3.95 -5.35
C LEU A 139 -4.57 -4.18 -4.85
N LYS A 140 -4.82 -3.98 -3.55
CA LYS A 140 -6.15 -4.03 -2.97
C LYS A 140 -7.07 -2.98 -3.59
N ILE A 141 -6.65 -1.72 -3.60
CA ILE A 141 -7.49 -0.66 -4.16
C ILE A 141 -7.69 -0.82 -5.67
N ALA A 142 -6.69 -1.37 -6.37
CA ALA A 142 -6.79 -1.73 -7.77
C ALA A 142 -7.80 -2.85 -8.04
N SER A 143 -7.90 -3.87 -7.17
CA SER A 143 -8.83 -4.99 -7.33
C SER A 143 -10.29 -4.60 -7.02
N VAL A 144 -10.50 -3.66 -6.09
CA VAL A 144 -11.83 -3.13 -5.75
C VAL A 144 -12.54 -2.56 -6.99
N ILE A 145 -11.82 -1.86 -7.88
CA ILE A 145 -12.36 -1.30 -9.15
C ILE A 145 -12.94 -2.38 -10.08
N LEU A 146 -12.54 -3.64 -9.92
CA LEU A 146 -13.04 -4.74 -10.75
C LEU A 146 -14.43 -5.22 -10.30
N HIS A 147 -14.88 -4.85 -9.10
CA HIS A 147 -16.10 -5.37 -8.47
C HIS A 147 -17.28 -4.40 -8.63
N CYS A 148 -18.01 -4.54 -9.73
CA CYS A 148 -19.26 -3.83 -9.98
C CYS A 148 -20.47 -4.67 -9.56
N GLY A 149 -21.46 -4.03 -8.96
CA GLY A 149 -22.75 -4.61 -8.61
C GLY A 149 -23.90 -3.83 -9.25
N ASP A 150 -25.09 -4.41 -9.24
CA ASP A 150 -26.31 -3.73 -9.68
C ASP A 150 -27.01 -3.10 -8.47
N PHE A 151 -27.22 -1.78 -8.53
CA PHE A 151 -27.98 -1.02 -7.53
C PHE A 151 -29.06 -0.23 -8.27
N GLU A 152 -30.33 -0.53 -7.99
CA GLU A 152 -31.48 0.13 -8.64
C GLU A 152 -31.42 0.16 -10.18
N GLY A 153 -30.98 -0.95 -10.79
CA GLY A 153 -30.86 -1.07 -12.26
C GLY A 153 -29.67 -0.34 -12.89
N ARG A 154 -28.79 0.25 -12.07
CA ARG A 154 -27.52 0.86 -12.52
C ARG A 154 -26.33 0.01 -12.06
N LYS A 155 -25.40 -0.25 -12.98
CA LYS A 155 -24.10 -0.88 -12.65
C LYS A 155 -23.19 0.11 -11.96
N VAL A 156 -22.97 -0.08 -10.67
CA VAL A 156 -22.17 0.79 -9.82
C VAL A 156 -21.06 0.02 -9.11
N LEU A 157 -20.04 0.73 -8.66
CA LEU A 157 -18.97 0.13 -7.88
C LEU A 157 -19.52 -0.34 -6.53
N THR A 158 -19.26 -1.59 -6.16
CA THR A 158 -19.75 -2.14 -4.87
C THR A 158 -19.20 -1.40 -3.65
N ALA A 159 -17.98 -0.89 -3.75
CA ALA A 159 -17.34 -0.10 -2.70
C ALA A 159 -17.82 1.36 -2.63
N ASP A 160 -18.42 1.89 -3.70
CA ASP A 160 -18.95 3.25 -3.75
C ASP A 160 -20.06 3.35 -4.82
N PRO A 161 -21.35 3.25 -4.41
CA PRO A 161 -22.48 3.30 -5.33
C PRO A 161 -22.60 4.62 -6.11
N THR A 162 -21.87 5.67 -5.73
CA THR A 162 -21.85 6.95 -6.48
C THR A 162 -21.06 6.86 -7.78
N ILE A 163 -20.21 5.84 -7.93
CA ILE A 163 -19.38 5.64 -9.13
C ILE A 163 -20.05 4.65 -10.07
N ALA A 164 -20.47 5.13 -11.24
CA ALA A 164 -21.00 4.29 -12.30
C ALA A 164 -19.88 3.51 -13.02
N CYS A 165 -20.09 2.20 -13.22
CA CYS A 165 -19.12 1.31 -13.86
C CYS A 165 -19.05 1.43 -15.40
N THR A 166 -19.64 2.47 -15.97
CA THR A 166 -19.77 2.66 -17.43
C THR A 166 -19.26 4.02 -17.93
N GLY A 167 -18.77 4.90 -17.04
CA GLY A 167 -18.30 6.25 -17.40
C GLY A 167 -16.81 6.36 -17.73
N ASP A 168 -16.41 7.45 -18.38
CA ASP A 168 -15.02 7.73 -18.77
C ASP A 168 -14.05 7.78 -17.57
N SER A 169 -14.50 8.36 -16.46
CA SER A 169 -13.73 8.40 -15.22
C SER A 169 -13.43 6.99 -14.68
N PHE A 170 -14.39 6.07 -14.79
CA PHE A 170 -14.22 4.69 -14.39
C PHE A 170 -13.29 3.92 -15.34
N TRP A 171 -13.36 4.19 -16.65
CA TRP A 171 -12.39 3.65 -17.62
C TRP A 171 -10.96 4.10 -17.31
N LEU A 172 -10.76 5.37 -16.95
CA LEU A 172 -9.46 5.89 -16.55
C LEU A 172 -8.93 5.18 -15.28
N MET A 173 -9.80 4.97 -14.28
CA MET A 173 -9.43 4.23 -13.07
C MET A 173 -9.10 2.76 -13.36
N ARG A 174 -9.84 2.11 -14.27
CA ARG A 174 -9.52 0.76 -14.76
C ARG A 174 -8.18 0.70 -15.46
N ALA A 175 -7.86 1.68 -16.30
CA ALA A 175 -6.56 1.75 -16.97
C ALA A 175 -5.42 1.88 -15.95
N HIS A 176 -5.55 2.75 -14.94
CA HIS A 176 -4.58 2.85 -13.85
C HIS A 176 -4.45 1.54 -13.07
N SER A 177 -5.58 0.89 -12.74
CA SER A 177 -5.59 -0.40 -12.07
C SER A 177 -4.84 -1.47 -12.89
N ALA A 178 -5.08 -1.55 -14.19
CA ALA A 178 -4.38 -2.47 -15.08
C ALA A 178 -2.86 -2.22 -15.10
N VAL A 179 -2.44 -0.94 -15.18
CA VAL A 179 -1.03 -0.56 -15.11
C VAL A 179 -0.41 -0.96 -13.76
N LEU A 180 -1.11 -0.75 -12.65
CA LEU A 180 -0.62 -1.14 -11.32
C LEU A 180 -0.49 -2.65 -11.17
N VAL A 181 -1.46 -3.42 -11.66
CA VAL A 181 -1.38 -4.90 -11.63
C VAL A 181 -0.19 -5.38 -12.47
N LEU A 182 0.05 -4.79 -13.64
CA LEU A 182 1.18 -5.16 -14.50
C LEU A 182 2.53 -4.76 -13.88
N LEU A 183 2.69 -3.50 -13.47
CA LEU A 183 3.98 -2.97 -13.01
C LEU A 183 4.29 -3.35 -11.57
N VAL A 184 3.32 -3.17 -10.67
CA VAL A 184 3.49 -3.46 -9.25
C VAL A 184 3.20 -4.94 -9.01
N GLY A 185 2.05 -5.45 -9.44
CA GLY A 185 1.64 -6.83 -9.16
C GLY A 185 2.58 -7.88 -9.72
N LEU A 186 2.93 -7.78 -11.01
CA LEU A 186 3.81 -8.73 -11.70
C LEU A 186 5.25 -8.23 -11.84
N GLY A 187 5.41 -6.97 -12.27
CA GLY A 187 6.71 -6.39 -12.59
C GLY A 187 7.65 -6.31 -11.39
N PHE A 188 7.16 -5.86 -10.24
CA PHE A 188 8.00 -5.72 -9.04
C PHE A 188 8.50 -7.08 -8.52
N PRO A 189 7.68 -8.12 -8.30
CA PRO A 189 8.17 -9.45 -7.93
C PRO A 189 9.14 -10.04 -8.96
N LEU A 190 8.85 -9.90 -10.25
CA LEU A 190 9.73 -10.40 -11.31
C LEU A 190 11.08 -9.69 -11.29
N TYR A 191 11.10 -8.37 -11.14
CA TYR A 191 12.32 -7.58 -11.02
C TYR A 191 13.15 -8.01 -9.80
N THR A 192 12.52 -8.20 -8.64
CA THR A 192 13.20 -8.66 -7.44
C THR A 192 13.77 -10.05 -7.63
N TYR A 193 13.00 -10.99 -8.19
CA TYR A 193 13.45 -12.35 -8.49
C TYR A 193 14.67 -12.36 -9.43
N LEU A 194 14.60 -11.63 -10.55
CA LEU A 194 15.68 -11.55 -11.53
C LEU A 194 16.94 -10.88 -10.92
N SER A 195 16.75 -9.85 -10.10
CA SER A 195 17.87 -9.16 -9.44
C SER A 195 18.57 -10.05 -8.42
N VAL A 196 17.81 -10.78 -7.59
CA VAL A 196 18.37 -11.75 -6.62
C VAL A 196 19.07 -12.89 -7.36
N ARG A 197 18.45 -13.44 -8.42
CA ARG A 197 19.06 -14.49 -9.25
C ARG A 197 20.39 -14.03 -9.85
N ARG A 198 20.44 -12.80 -10.38
CA ARG A 198 21.68 -12.21 -10.92
C ARG A 198 22.76 -12.07 -9.85
N LEU A 199 22.41 -11.58 -8.66
CA LEU A 199 23.36 -11.46 -7.54
C LEU A 199 23.87 -12.82 -7.07
N LYS A 200 23.03 -13.85 -7.09
CA LYS A 200 23.40 -15.25 -6.78
C LYS A 200 24.41 -15.78 -7.78
N ILE A 201 24.15 -15.61 -9.07
CA ILE A 201 25.07 -16.03 -10.15
C ILE A 201 26.43 -15.32 -10.03
N LEU A 202 26.42 -14.05 -9.60
CA LEU A 202 27.65 -13.26 -9.40
C LEU A 202 28.39 -13.56 -8.09
N GLY A 203 27.90 -14.48 -7.25
CA GLY A 203 28.50 -14.80 -5.94
C GLY A 203 28.48 -13.63 -4.94
N LYS A 204 27.62 -12.63 -5.16
CA LYS A 204 27.57 -11.40 -4.34
C LYS A 204 26.51 -11.45 -3.23
N LEU A 205 25.76 -12.55 -3.10
CA LEU A 205 24.80 -12.70 -2.01
C LEU A 205 25.49 -12.91 -0.66
N ASP A 206 26.63 -13.60 -0.65
CA ASP A 206 27.35 -14.03 0.56
C ASP A 206 28.59 -13.19 0.87
N ALA A 207 28.82 -12.11 0.11
CA ALA A 207 29.90 -11.16 0.38
C ALA A 207 29.53 -10.31 1.61
N THR A 208 29.85 -10.83 2.79
CA THR A 208 29.85 -10.14 4.09
C THR A 208 30.74 -8.91 4.07
#